data_AF-A0A6N7CQ05-F1
#
_entry.id   AF-A0A6N7CQ05-F1
#
_cell.length_a   1.000
_cell.length_b   1.000
_cell.length_c   1.000
_cell.angle_alpha   90.00
_cell.angle_beta   90.00
_cell.angle_gamma   90.00
#
_symmetry.space_group_name_H-M   'P 1'
#
loop_
_entity.id
_entity.type
_entity.pdbx_description
1 polymer ?
#
loop_
_entity_poly.entity_id
_entity_poly.type
_entity_poly.pdbx_seq_one_letter_code
_entity_poly.pdbx_strand_id
1 'polypeptide(L)'
;MSEVVAESDRRSRELTVNQHDQTLAELTATNQELARVLSELSDARIEISDVQQRLGELEQQARRDITQALDVRATNEAAEFVLEHMPKAPVFWNPQDTLRYGLSQVEIEGLALEFGVASGATLRIIVEQLKDAEHEVFGFDVFSGLPQTWRTGFPAGEFAQEKLPKVRGAELVPGLFEDTLSGFLEKHPGPVSFVHLDADLYSSTKSVLDRLEHRLVAGTVIVFDEFFNFPGWQEHEYRAWTEFVDRTGIGFEYLSYTANHEQVVVRITAPVSR
;
A
#
# COMPACT_ATOMS: atom_id res chain seq x y z
N MET A 1 -14.09 54.68 81.92
CA MET A 1 -14.27 53.23 82.20
C MET A 1 -15.34 52.60 81.31
N SER A 2 -16.44 53.30 81.00
CA SER A 2 -17.45 52.87 80.01
C SER A 2 -16.95 52.85 78.56
N GLU A 3 -16.12 53.82 78.18
CA GLU A 3 -15.59 53.96 76.81
C GLU A 3 -14.59 52.85 76.43
N VAL A 4 -13.72 52.46 77.38
CA VAL A 4 -12.72 51.38 77.21
C VAL A 4 -13.38 50.00 77.05
N VAL A 5 -14.50 49.75 77.75
CA VAL A 5 -15.26 48.49 77.62
C VAL A 5 -16.00 48.43 76.28
N ALA A 6 -16.59 49.55 75.85
CA ALA A 6 -17.24 49.64 74.54
C ALA A 6 -16.26 49.45 73.37
N GLU A 7 -15.03 49.95 73.50
CA GLU A 7 -13.97 49.80 72.51
C GLU A 7 -13.41 48.36 72.47
N SER A 8 -13.27 47.70 73.63
CA SER A 8 -12.88 46.29 73.71
C SER A 8 -13.92 45.35 73.09
N ASP A 9 -15.20 45.58 73.36
CA ASP A 9 -16.30 44.79 72.77
C ASP A 9 -16.39 45.00 71.26
N ARG A 10 -16.15 46.22 70.78
CA ARG A 10 -16.10 46.53 69.35
C ARG A 10 -14.96 45.80 68.66
N ARG A 11 -13.75 45.83 69.24
CA ARG A 11 -12.56 45.17 68.71
C ARG A 11 -12.69 43.64 68.70
N SER A 12 -13.36 43.07 69.71
CA SER A 12 -13.64 41.64 69.77
C SER A 12 -14.62 41.20 68.67
N ARG A 13 -15.69 41.98 68.43
CA ARG A 13 -16.64 41.74 67.32
C ARG A 13 -15.97 41.87 65.96
N GLU A 14 -15.12 42.88 65.76
CA GLU A 14 -14.35 43.05 64.51
C GLU A 14 -13.40 41.88 64.26
N LEU A 15 -12.73 41.35 65.29
CA LEU A 15 -11.91 40.14 65.20
C LEU A 15 -12.73 38.90 64.81
N THR A 16 -13.90 38.71 65.42
CA THR A 16 -14.78 37.58 65.07
C THR A 16 -15.33 37.69 63.65
N VAL A 17 -15.70 38.89 63.20
CA VAL A 17 -16.14 39.14 61.81
C VAL A 17 -14.99 38.85 60.83
N ASN A 18 -13.79 39.35 61.10
CA ASN A 18 -12.62 39.07 60.25
C ASN A 18 -12.29 37.57 60.16
N GLN A 19 -12.39 36.83 61.28
CA GLN A 19 -12.19 35.38 61.29
C GLN A 19 -13.29 34.64 60.51
N HIS A 20 -14.54 35.09 60.63
CA HIS A 20 -15.66 34.53 59.89
C HIS A 20 -15.50 34.78 58.38
N ASP A 21 -15.12 35.99 57.98
CA ASP A 21 -14.88 36.36 56.59
C ASP A 21 -13.70 35.58 55.99
N GLN A 22 -12.62 35.39 56.76
CA GLN A 22 -11.50 34.55 56.34
C GLN A 22 -11.93 33.08 56.14
N THR A 23 -12.73 32.54 57.06
CA THR A 23 -13.25 31.17 56.96
C THR A 23 -14.17 31.01 55.75
N LEU A 24 -15.03 32.00 55.47
CA LEU A 24 -15.89 32.02 54.28
C LEU A 24 -15.08 32.07 52.98
N ALA A 25 -13.99 32.86 52.96
CA ALA A 25 -13.10 32.94 51.80
C ALA A 25 -12.39 31.60 51.54
N GLU A 26 -11.86 30.95 52.59
CA GLU A 26 -11.22 29.64 52.50
C GLU A 26 -12.20 28.54 52.05
N LEU A 27 -13.43 28.56 52.59
CA LEU A 27 -14.49 27.63 52.19
C LEU A 27 -14.90 27.84 50.73
N THR A 28 -15.00 29.10 50.29
CA THR A 28 -15.31 29.44 48.89
C THR A 28 -14.22 28.97 47.94
N ALA A 29 -12.95 29.21 48.28
CA ALA A 29 -11.81 28.73 47.49
C ALA A 29 -11.78 27.20 47.42
N THR A 30 -12.03 26.51 48.54
CA THR A 30 -12.12 25.06 48.59
C THR A 30 -13.26 24.52 47.73
N ASN A 31 -14.44 25.16 47.77
CA ASN A 31 -15.59 24.77 46.94
C ASN A 31 -15.32 25.00 45.45
N GLN A 32 -14.63 26.08 45.08
CA GLN A 32 -14.21 26.33 43.70
C GLN A 32 -13.22 25.27 43.22
N GLU A 33 -12.25 24.91 44.05
CA GLU A 33 -11.28 23.85 43.72
C GLU A 33 -11.96 22.48 43.61
N LEU A 34 -12.90 22.16 44.52
CA LEU A 34 -13.68 20.93 44.43
C LEU A 34 -14.52 20.87 43.15
N ALA A 35 -15.14 21.99 42.76
CA ALA A 35 -15.89 22.06 41.50
C ALA A 35 -14.98 21.85 40.28
N ARG A 36 -13.77 22.41 40.29
CA ARG A 36 -12.76 22.19 39.24
C ARG A 36 -12.37 20.73 39.14
N VAL A 37 -12.01 20.10 40.27
CA VAL A 37 -11.62 18.68 40.33
C VAL A 37 -12.78 17.77 39.88
N LEU A 38 -14.02 18.07 40.26
CA LEU A 38 -15.19 17.30 39.81
C LEU A 38 -15.41 17.42 38.30
N SER A 39 -15.16 18.60 37.71
CA SER A 39 -15.20 18.79 36.26
C SER A 39 -14.14 17.95 35.58
N GLU A 40 -12.88 18.05 36.03
CA GLU A 40 -11.76 17.27 35.48
C GLU A 40 -11.99 15.76 35.59
N LEU A 41 -12.55 15.28 36.71
CA LEU A 41 -12.93 13.88 36.88
C LEU A 41 -14.07 13.45 35.94
N SER A 42 -15.02 14.34 35.67
CA SER A 42 -16.09 14.08 34.71
C SER A 42 -15.54 13.96 33.28
N ASP A 43 -14.64 14.86 32.89
CA ASP A 43 -14.00 14.85 31.57
C ASP A 43 -13.13 13.60 31.40
N ALA A 44 -12.30 13.27 32.40
CA ALA A 44 -11.51 12.04 32.40
C ALA A 44 -12.38 10.77 32.31
N ARG A 45 -13.55 10.76 32.95
CA ARG A 45 -14.49 9.62 32.84
C ARG A 45 -15.04 9.46 31.42
N ILE A 46 -15.30 10.57 30.72
CA ILE A 46 -15.74 10.54 29.32
C ILE A 46 -14.61 9.98 28.44
N GLU A 47 -13.38 10.48 28.59
CA GLU A 47 -12.22 9.99 27.84
C GLU A 47 -11.97 8.49 28.08
N ILE A 48 -12.08 8.03 29.34
CA ILE A 48 -11.95 6.60 29.67
C ILE A 48 -13.05 5.78 28.97
N SER A 49 -14.28 6.28 28.94
CA SER A 49 -15.39 5.60 28.26
C SER A 49 -15.12 5.47 26.75
N ASP A 50 -14.60 6.52 26.11
CA ASP A 50 -14.27 6.50 24.68
C ASP A 50 -13.13 5.51 24.38
N VAL A 51 -12.11 5.45 25.24
CA VAL A 51 -11.03 4.47 25.12
C VAL A 51 -11.55 3.05 25.30
N GLN A 52 -12.42 2.81 26.29
CA GLN A 52 -13.04 1.50 26.51
C GLN A 52 -13.88 1.06 25.31
N GLN A 53 -14.63 1.98 24.69
CA GLN A 53 -15.39 1.68 23.49
C GLN A 53 -14.46 1.29 22.33
N ARG A 54 -13.42 2.08 22.05
CA ARG A 54 -12.44 1.78 20.98
C ARG A 54 -11.72 0.45 21.22
N LEU A 55 -11.39 0.13 22.47
CA LEU A 55 -10.81 -1.16 22.83
C LEU A 55 -11.78 -2.32 22.58
N GLY A 56 -13.06 -2.13 22.89
CA GLY A 56 -14.11 -3.12 22.58
C GLY A 56 -14.25 -3.35 21.07
N GLU A 57 -14.21 -2.28 20.28
CA GLU A 57 -14.25 -2.34 18.81
C GLU A 57 -13.02 -3.09 18.24
N LEU A 58 -11.81 -2.77 18.70
CA LEU A 58 -10.58 -3.45 18.30
C LEU A 58 -10.57 -4.92 18.73
N GLU A 59 -11.07 -5.24 19.92
CA GLU A 59 -11.18 -6.63 20.39
C GLU A 59 -12.17 -7.42 19.53
N GLN A 60 -13.32 -6.83 19.20
CA GLN A 60 -14.31 -7.44 18.33
C GLN A 60 -13.75 -7.66 16.92
N GLN A 61 -13.03 -6.66 16.36
CA GLN A 61 -12.34 -6.78 15.08
C GLN A 61 -11.33 -7.93 15.12
N ALA A 62 -10.41 -7.94 16.09
CA ALA A 62 -9.40 -8.98 16.23
C ALA A 62 -9.99 -10.40 16.41
N ARG A 63 -11.20 -10.54 16.99
CA ARG A 63 -11.86 -11.83 17.20
C ARG A 63 -12.76 -12.29 16.05
N ARG A 64 -13.35 -11.37 15.29
CA ARG A 64 -14.46 -11.69 14.37
C ARG A 64 -14.33 -11.09 12.97
N ASP A 65 -13.40 -10.18 12.75
CA ASP A 65 -13.13 -9.64 11.43
C ASP A 65 -12.23 -10.61 10.65
N ILE A 66 -12.87 -11.41 9.82
CA ILE A 66 -12.18 -12.40 8.98
C ILE A 66 -11.29 -11.70 7.95
N THR A 67 -11.71 -10.55 7.41
CA THR A 67 -10.93 -9.82 6.41
C THR A 67 -9.63 -9.31 7.01
N GLN A 68 -9.72 -8.67 8.19
CA GLN A 68 -8.52 -8.24 8.92
C GLN A 68 -7.59 -9.41 9.25
N ALA A 69 -8.14 -10.53 9.70
CA ALA A 69 -7.34 -11.72 10.04
C ALA A 69 -6.62 -12.30 8.82
N LEU A 70 -7.26 -12.29 7.65
CA LEU A 70 -6.64 -12.70 6.39
C LEU A 70 -5.53 -11.74 5.95
N ASP A 71 -5.75 -10.44 6.06
CA ASP A 71 -4.74 -9.42 5.72
C ASP A 71 -3.51 -9.55 6.62
N VAL A 72 -3.70 -9.64 7.95
CA VAL A 72 -2.60 -9.84 8.91
C VAL A 72 -1.81 -11.11 8.58
N ARG A 73 -2.51 -12.19 8.20
CA ARG A 73 -1.86 -13.43 7.80
C ARG A 73 -1.04 -13.25 6.53
N ALA A 74 -1.61 -12.63 5.49
CA ALA A 74 -0.92 -12.39 4.22
C ALA A 74 0.31 -11.49 4.41
N THR A 75 0.21 -10.45 5.23
CA THR A 75 1.34 -9.58 5.58
C THR A 75 2.44 -10.33 6.34
N ASN A 76 2.09 -11.22 7.28
CA ASN A 76 3.10 -12.04 7.96
C ASN A 76 3.82 -12.98 7.00
N GLU A 77 3.08 -13.66 6.11
CA GLU A 77 3.65 -14.55 5.08
C GLU A 77 4.56 -13.76 4.11
N ALA A 78 4.15 -12.56 3.69
CA ALA A 78 4.96 -11.68 2.85
C ALA A 78 6.21 -11.15 3.59
N ALA A 79 6.10 -10.82 4.87
CA ALA A 79 7.23 -10.37 5.68
C ALA A 79 8.29 -11.47 5.85
N GLU A 80 7.87 -12.72 6.06
CA GLU A 80 8.76 -13.89 6.06
C GLU A 80 9.46 -14.05 4.71
N PHE A 81 8.70 -13.96 3.61
CA PHE A 81 9.25 -14.03 2.25
C PHE A 81 10.30 -12.95 1.99
N VAL A 82 10.02 -11.69 2.36
CA VAL A 82 10.96 -10.57 2.23
C VAL A 82 12.22 -10.79 3.06
N LEU A 83 12.08 -11.28 4.29
CA LEU A 83 13.22 -11.53 5.17
C LEU A 83 14.17 -12.59 4.58
N GLU A 84 13.60 -13.61 3.93
CA GLU A 84 14.37 -14.69 3.30
C GLU A 84 15.02 -14.23 1.97
N HIS A 85 14.26 -13.59 1.09
CA HIS A 85 14.66 -13.37 -0.31
C HIS A 85 15.20 -11.95 -0.57
N MET A 86 14.79 -10.97 0.23
CA MET A 86 15.05 -9.54 0.03
C MET A 86 15.58 -8.82 1.29
N PRO A 87 16.47 -9.41 2.13
CA PRO A 87 16.85 -8.84 3.43
C PRO A 87 17.58 -7.49 3.36
N LYS A 88 18.07 -7.12 2.16
CA LYS A 88 18.81 -5.87 1.91
C LYS A 88 18.24 -5.07 0.73
N ALA A 89 17.10 -5.50 0.18
CA ALA A 89 16.50 -4.81 -0.94
C ALA A 89 15.96 -3.44 -0.49
N PRO A 90 16.14 -2.38 -1.29
CA PRO A 90 15.40 -1.14 -1.11
C PRO A 90 13.90 -1.37 -0.96
N VAL A 91 13.27 -0.57 -0.10
CA VAL A 91 11.85 -0.62 0.19
C VAL A 91 11.21 0.73 -0.06
N PHE A 92 10.04 0.73 -0.69
CA PHE A 92 9.27 1.94 -0.98
C PHE A 92 7.87 1.83 -0.38
N TRP A 93 7.23 2.98 -0.15
CA TRP A 93 5.86 3.05 0.42
C TRP A 93 4.81 3.46 -0.60
N ASN A 94 5.25 3.89 -1.79
CA ASN A 94 4.37 4.25 -2.88
C ASN A 94 4.63 3.28 -4.05
N PRO A 95 3.58 2.66 -4.61
CA PRO A 95 3.73 1.74 -5.72
C PRO A 95 4.41 2.35 -6.96
N GLN A 96 4.11 3.62 -7.24
CA GLN A 96 4.71 4.35 -8.35
C GLN A 96 6.20 4.61 -8.14
N ASP A 97 6.66 4.71 -6.89
CA ASP A 97 8.09 4.87 -6.59
C ASP A 97 8.83 3.55 -6.81
N THR A 98 8.22 2.40 -6.47
CA THR A 98 8.74 1.07 -6.81
C THR A 98 8.84 0.87 -8.32
N LEU A 99 7.80 1.24 -9.08
CA LEU A 99 7.82 1.21 -10.55
C LEU A 99 8.94 2.09 -11.11
N ARG A 100 9.08 3.33 -10.63
CA ARG A 100 10.17 4.24 -11.05
C ARG A 100 11.55 3.68 -10.72
N TYR A 101 11.69 3.05 -9.54
CA TYR A 101 12.92 2.37 -9.19
C TYR A 101 13.21 1.25 -10.19
N GLY A 102 12.26 0.35 -10.49
CA GLY A 102 12.44 -0.68 -11.50
C GLY A 102 12.84 -0.13 -12.88
N LEU A 103 12.19 0.93 -13.34
CA LEU A 103 12.55 1.61 -14.60
C LEU A 103 13.97 2.18 -14.58
N SER A 104 14.44 2.72 -13.45
CA SER A 104 15.83 3.19 -13.29
C SER A 104 16.88 2.08 -13.31
N GLN A 105 16.45 0.82 -13.19
CA GLN A 105 17.31 -0.35 -13.21
C GLN A 105 17.45 -0.97 -14.61
N VAL A 106 16.76 -0.41 -15.62
CA VAL A 106 16.83 -0.84 -17.02
C VAL A 106 18.14 -0.35 -17.65
N GLU A 107 18.99 -1.29 -18.05
CA GLU A 107 20.33 -0.99 -18.60
C GLU A 107 20.52 -1.46 -20.05
N ILE A 108 19.57 -2.21 -20.58
CA ILE A 108 19.61 -2.77 -21.93
C ILE A 108 18.56 -2.10 -22.81
N GLU A 109 18.86 -1.92 -24.10
CA GLU A 109 17.88 -1.49 -25.10
C GLU A 109 16.90 -2.63 -25.41
N GLY A 110 15.69 -2.27 -25.87
CA GLY A 110 14.66 -3.25 -26.21
C GLY A 110 13.24 -2.73 -26.00
N LEU A 111 12.29 -3.65 -26.08
CA LEU A 111 10.88 -3.35 -25.88
C LEU A 111 10.55 -3.13 -24.40
N ALA A 112 9.76 -2.10 -24.11
CA ALA A 112 9.17 -1.87 -22.80
C ALA A 112 7.66 -2.15 -22.86
N LEU A 113 7.20 -3.15 -22.11
CA LEU A 113 5.84 -3.69 -22.24
C LEU A 113 5.09 -3.56 -20.90
N GLU A 114 3.88 -3.01 -20.94
CA GLU A 114 2.92 -3.07 -19.83
C GLU A 114 1.75 -3.99 -20.18
N PHE A 115 1.36 -4.86 -19.25
CA PHE A 115 0.22 -5.76 -19.37
C PHE A 115 -0.79 -5.42 -18.29
N GLY A 116 -1.94 -4.86 -18.67
CA GLY A 116 -2.86 -4.17 -17.76
C GLY A 116 -2.58 -2.67 -17.77
N VAL A 117 -3.34 -1.92 -18.58
CA VAL A 117 -3.13 -0.48 -18.81
C VAL A 117 -4.22 0.33 -18.12
N ALA A 118 -5.48 -0.14 -18.17
CA ALA A 118 -6.66 0.57 -17.71
C ALA A 118 -6.67 2.05 -18.16
N SER A 119 -6.49 2.99 -17.21
CA SER A 119 -6.45 4.44 -17.48
C SER A 119 -5.14 4.97 -18.09
N GLY A 120 -4.12 4.12 -18.18
CA GLY A 120 -2.77 4.40 -18.67
C GLY A 120 -1.91 5.24 -17.72
N ALA A 121 -2.21 5.23 -16.42
CA ALA A 121 -1.48 6.02 -15.43
C ALA A 121 -0.02 5.55 -15.28
N THR A 122 0.19 4.26 -15.13
CA THR A 122 1.49 3.58 -15.06
C THR A 122 2.19 3.61 -16.42
N LEU A 123 1.49 3.38 -17.53
CA LEU A 123 2.07 3.55 -18.87
C LEU A 123 2.69 4.94 -19.10
N ARG A 124 2.03 6.00 -18.62
CA ARG A 124 2.57 7.38 -18.68
C ARG A 124 3.87 7.51 -17.89
N ILE A 125 3.99 6.82 -16.76
CA ILE A 125 5.22 6.79 -15.95
C ILE A 125 6.34 6.09 -16.72
N ILE A 126 6.05 4.93 -17.32
CA ILE A 126 7.00 4.16 -18.12
C ILE A 126 7.54 5.00 -19.27
N VAL A 127 6.66 5.62 -20.07
CA VAL A 127 7.07 6.50 -21.17
C VAL A 127 7.95 7.65 -20.67
N GLU A 128 7.56 8.33 -19.60
CA GLU A 128 8.31 9.49 -19.09
C GLU A 128 9.70 9.10 -18.57
N GLN A 129 9.86 7.92 -17.97
CA GLN A 129 11.16 7.45 -17.48
C GLN A 129 12.09 6.96 -18.60
N LEU A 130 11.52 6.35 -19.64
CA LEU A 130 12.31 5.77 -20.74
C LEU A 130 12.50 6.72 -21.93
N LYS A 131 11.96 7.93 -21.88
CA LYS A 131 11.97 8.90 -23.00
C LYS A 131 13.36 9.26 -23.54
N ASP A 132 14.39 9.17 -22.70
CA ASP A 132 15.77 9.58 -23.04
C ASP A 132 16.57 8.43 -23.69
N ALA A 133 15.99 7.22 -23.72
CA ALA A 133 16.52 6.05 -24.41
C ALA A 133 15.59 5.68 -25.57
N GLU A 134 16.12 5.06 -26.63
CA GLU A 134 15.32 4.63 -27.79
C GLU A 134 14.52 3.35 -27.50
N HIS A 135 13.66 3.39 -26.47
CA HIS A 135 12.73 2.32 -26.14
C HIS A 135 11.41 2.49 -26.88
N GLU A 136 10.94 1.40 -27.49
CA GLU A 136 9.57 1.30 -27.96
C GLU A 136 8.68 0.84 -26.80
N VAL A 137 7.71 1.68 -26.42
CA VAL A 137 6.82 1.43 -25.27
C VAL A 137 5.44 0.98 -25.76
N PHE A 138 4.95 -0.12 -25.21
CA PHE A 138 3.65 -0.69 -25.58
C PHE A 138 2.81 -1.05 -24.36
N GLY A 139 1.50 -0.82 -24.45
CA GLY A 139 0.53 -1.21 -23.42
C GLY A 139 -0.51 -2.18 -23.96
N PHE A 140 -0.63 -3.35 -23.32
CA PHE A 140 -1.59 -4.40 -23.67
C PHE A 140 -2.76 -4.40 -22.69
N ASP A 141 -3.97 -4.38 -23.21
CA ASP A 141 -5.19 -4.47 -22.38
C ASP A 141 -6.39 -4.86 -23.24
N VAL A 142 -7.39 -5.50 -22.65
CA VAL A 142 -8.69 -5.72 -23.27
C VAL A 142 -9.56 -4.46 -23.29
N PHE A 143 -9.30 -3.52 -22.38
CA PHE A 143 -10.05 -2.28 -22.10
C PHE A 143 -11.54 -2.48 -21.74
N SER A 144 -12.08 -3.70 -21.89
CA SER A 144 -13.42 -4.11 -21.46
C SER A 144 -13.51 -4.50 -19.99
N GLY A 145 -12.40 -4.40 -19.24
CA GLY A 145 -12.30 -4.83 -17.85
C GLY A 145 -12.07 -6.33 -17.68
N LEU A 146 -12.02 -6.78 -16.43
CA LEU A 146 -11.69 -8.16 -16.06
C LEU A 146 -12.60 -9.19 -16.77
N PRO A 147 -12.04 -10.27 -17.36
CA PRO A 147 -12.84 -11.30 -18.03
C PRO A 147 -13.66 -12.15 -17.05
N GLN A 148 -13.22 -12.24 -15.78
CA GLN A 148 -13.86 -12.99 -14.71
C GLN A 148 -13.58 -12.32 -13.36
N THR A 149 -14.36 -12.65 -12.34
CA THR A 149 -14.07 -12.23 -10.96
C THR A 149 -12.68 -12.72 -10.54
N TRP A 150 -11.87 -11.81 -10.03
CA TRP A 150 -10.52 -12.09 -9.59
C TRP A 150 -10.46 -12.45 -8.11
N ARG A 151 -10.78 -11.49 -7.24
CA ARG A 151 -10.86 -11.65 -5.77
C ARG A 151 -12.04 -10.88 -5.21
N THR A 152 -12.33 -11.07 -3.93
CA THR A 152 -13.41 -10.33 -3.24
C THR A 152 -13.22 -8.82 -3.45
N GLY A 153 -14.25 -8.15 -3.96
CA GLY A 153 -14.20 -6.72 -4.28
C GLY A 153 -13.92 -6.38 -5.75
N PHE A 154 -13.49 -7.36 -6.56
CA PHE A 154 -13.11 -7.16 -7.97
C PHE A 154 -13.91 -8.09 -8.90
N PRO A 155 -15.15 -7.70 -9.26
CA PRO A 155 -16.01 -8.51 -10.13
C PRO A 155 -15.55 -8.48 -11.60
N ALA A 156 -16.10 -9.37 -12.42
CA ALA A 156 -15.93 -9.28 -13.87
C ALA A 156 -16.39 -7.92 -14.41
N GLY A 157 -15.64 -7.35 -15.35
CA GLY A 157 -15.85 -6.02 -15.91
C GLY A 157 -15.26 -4.87 -15.08
N GLU A 158 -14.68 -5.14 -13.90
CA GLU A 158 -13.92 -4.13 -13.15
C GLU A 158 -12.78 -3.57 -14.01
N PHE A 159 -12.45 -2.28 -13.81
CA PHE A 159 -11.46 -1.53 -14.59
C PHE A 159 -11.79 -1.25 -16.06
N ALA A 160 -13.00 -1.57 -16.53
CA ALA A 160 -13.42 -1.25 -17.90
C ALA A 160 -13.29 0.26 -18.22
N GLN A 161 -12.81 0.56 -19.42
CA GLN A 161 -12.63 1.93 -19.90
C GLN A 161 -13.72 2.27 -20.91
N GLU A 162 -14.39 3.42 -20.74
CA GLU A 162 -15.36 3.91 -21.73
C GLU A 162 -14.71 4.20 -23.09
N LYS A 163 -13.43 4.60 -23.08
CA LYS A 163 -12.63 4.92 -24.26
C LYS A 163 -11.18 4.51 -24.01
N LEU A 164 -10.48 4.12 -25.07
CA LEU A 164 -9.05 3.87 -24.97
C LEU A 164 -8.32 5.13 -24.44
N PRO A 165 -7.42 4.98 -23.46
CA PRO A 165 -6.65 6.10 -22.95
C PRO A 165 -5.71 6.63 -24.04
N LYS A 166 -5.35 7.91 -23.92
CA LYS A 166 -4.34 8.51 -24.78
C LYS A 166 -3.04 8.64 -24.01
N VAL A 167 -2.05 7.80 -24.35
CA VAL A 167 -0.71 7.86 -23.76
C VAL A 167 0.28 8.19 -24.87
N ARG A 168 0.70 9.46 -24.93
CA ARG A 168 1.67 9.90 -25.93
C ARG A 168 3.01 9.22 -25.67
N GLY A 169 3.61 8.62 -26.71
CA GLY A 169 4.90 7.93 -26.60
C GLY A 169 4.79 6.42 -26.32
N ALA A 170 3.57 5.90 -26.21
CA ALA A 170 3.29 4.47 -26.22
C ALA A 170 2.26 4.10 -27.29
N GLU A 171 2.35 2.89 -27.82
CA GLU A 171 1.31 2.29 -28.65
C GLU A 171 0.48 1.32 -27.81
N LEU A 172 -0.85 1.38 -27.97
CA LEU A 172 -1.77 0.48 -27.28
C LEU A 172 -2.11 -0.70 -28.17
N VAL A 173 -2.14 -1.89 -27.58
CA VAL A 173 -2.48 -3.15 -28.25
C VAL A 173 -3.75 -3.72 -27.60
N PRO A 174 -4.94 -3.42 -28.17
CA PRO A 174 -6.20 -3.87 -27.60
C PRO A 174 -6.44 -5.36 -27.86
N GLY A 175 -6.83 -6.09 -26.83
CA GLY A 175 -7.25 -7.49 -26.92
C GLY A 175 -6.68 -8.37 -25.82
N LEU A 176 -7.08 -9.64 -25.80
CA LEU A 176 -6.54 -10.61 -24.85
C LEU A 176 -5.05 -10.84 -25.12
N PHE A 177 -4.25 -11.00 -24.06
CA PHE A 177 -2.81 -11.22 -24.18
C PHE A 177 -2.50 -12.47 -24.99
N GLU A 178 -3.31 -13.53 -24.82
CA GLU A 178 -3.14 -14.80 -25.52
C GLU A 178 -3.31 -14.71 -27.03
N ASP A 179 -4.14 -13.76 -27.49
CA ASP A 179 -4.47 -13.53 -28.90
C ASP A 179 -3.53 -12.52 -29.57
N THR A 180 -3.06 -11.54 -28.81
CA THR A 180 -2.36 -10.36 -29.37
C THR A 180 -0.85 -10.46 -29.29
N LEU A 181 -0.30 -11.04 -28.21
CA LEU A 181 1.12 -10.95 -27.91
C LEU A 181 2.01 -11.70 -28.91
N SER A 182 1.60 -12.89 -29.37
CA SER A 182 2.41 -13.66 -30.32
C SER A 182 2.59 -12.93 -31.66
N GLY A 183 1.50 -12.44 -32.26
CA GLY A 183 1.57 -11.68 -33.51
C GLY A 183 2.25 -10.32 -33.37
N PHE A 184 2.21 -9.74 -32.17
CA PHE A 184 2.96 -8.53 -31.85
C PHE A 184 4.48 -8.80 -31.83
N LEU A 185 4.92 -9.86 -31.15
CA LEU A 185 6.34 -10.22 -31.00
C LEU A 185 7.00 -10.60 -32.33
N GLU A 186 6.24 -11.14 -33.29
CA GLU A 186 6.71 -11.40 -34.66
C GLU A 186 7.02 -10.11 -35.44
N LYS A 187 6.25 -9.05 -35.20
CA LYS A 187 6.41 -7.75 -35.89
C LYS A 187 7.47 -6.86 -35.25
N HIS A 188 7.76 -7.08 -33.96
CA HIS A 188 8.73 -6.31 -33.20
C HIS A 188 9.83 -7.24 -32.70
N PRO A 189 10.88 -7.51 -33.51
CA PRO A 189 12.00 -8.36 -33.10
C PRO A 189 12.91 -7.65 -32.08
N GLY A 190 13.64 -8.42 -31.26
CA GLY A 190 14.63 -7.87 -30.31
C GLY A 190 14.38 -8.30 -28.85
N PRO A 191 15.26 -7.98 -27.90
CA PRO A 191 15.00 -8.29 -26.50
C PRO A 191 13.87 -7.44 -25.91
N VAL A 192 13.33 -7.89 -24.78
CA VAL A 192 12.47 -7.07 -23.91
C VAL A 192 13.36 -6.48 -22.82
N SER A 193 13.42 -5.16 -22.74
CA SER A 193 14.21 -4.45 -21.72
C SER A 193 13.45 -4.33 -20.41
N PHE A 194 12.13 -4.13 -20.49
CA PHE A 194 11.28 -3.87 -19.34
C PHE A 194 9.90 -4.53 -19.50
N VAL A 195 9.39 -5.10 -18.40
CA VAL A 195 8.03 -5.62 -18.30
C VAL A 195 7.36 -5.09 -17.04
N HIS A 196 6.16 -4.53 -17.17
CA HIS A 196 5.23 -4.30 -16.06
C HIS A 196 4.07 -5.30 -16.19
N LEU A 197 3.94 -6.20 -15.21
CA LEU A 197 2.89 -7.21 -15.12
C LEU A 197 1.84 -6.74 -14.11
N ASP A 198 0.72 -6.24 -14.63
CA ASP A 198 -0.46 -5.77 -13.88
C ASP A 198 -1.70 -6.51 -14.40
N ALA A 199 -1.58 -7.85 -14.41
CA ALA A 199 -2.50 -8.71 -15.15
C ALA A 199 -3.56 -9.39 -14.26
N ASP A 200 -3.52 -9.13 -12.94
CA ASP A 200 -4.34 -9.65 -11.82
C ASP A 200 -4.39 -11.19 -11.66
N LEU A 201 -4.64 -11.89 -12.76
CA LEU A 201 -4.91 -13.31 -12.84
C LEU A 201 -3.64 -14.11 -13.14
N TYR A 202 -3.44 -15.21 -12.40
CA TYR A 202 -2.40 -16.22 -12.67
C TYR A 202 -2.33 -16.63 -14.14
N SER A 203 -3.49 -16.92 -14.76
CA SER A 203 -3.55 -17.37 -16.16
C SER A 203 -3.03 -16.32 -17.14
N SER A 204 -3.30 -15.04 -16.85
CA SER A 204 -2.85 -13.91 -17.66
C SER A 204 -1.33 -13.74 -17.54
N THR A 205 -0.81 -13.66 -16.30
CA THR A 205 0.63 -13.54 -16.02
C THR A 205 1.42 -14.71 -16.61
N LYS A 206 0.94 -15.95 -16.42
CA LYS A 206 1.56 -17.15 -17.01
C LYS A 206 1.59 -17.07 -18.55
N SER A 207 0.48 -16.68 -19.16
CA SER A 207 0.38 -16.58 -20.63
C SER A 207 1.35 -15.57 -21.23
N VAL A 208 1.60 -14.47 -20.51
CA VAL A 208 2.60 -13.46 -20.88
C VAL A 208 4.01 -14.02 -20.72
N LEU A 209 4.36 -14.55 -19.55
CA LEU A 209 5.70 -15.10 -19.28
C LEU A 209 6.10 -16.19 -20.29
N ASP A 210 5.19 -17.13 -20.58
CA ASP A 210 5.45 -18.20 -21.55
C ASP A 210 5.73 -17.67 -22.96
N ARG A 211 5.07 -16.59 -23.37
CA ARG A 211 5.28 -15.96 -24.70
C ARG A 211 6.52 -15.09 -24.75
N LEU A 212 6.91 -14.49 -23.63
CA LEU A 212 8.11 -13.69 -23.50
C LEU A 212 9.37 -14.53 -23.26
N GLU A 213 9.26 -15.83 -23.03
CA GLU A 213 10.37 -16.72 -22.62
C GLU A 213 11.69 -16.48 -23.37
N HIS A 214 11.65 -16.43 -24.71
CA HIS A 214 12.85 -16.24 -25.54
C HIS A 214 13.28 -14.77 -25.72
N ARG A 215 12.55 -13.85 -25.12
CA ARG A 215 12.74 -12.40 -25.19
C ARG A 215 13.30 -11.84 -23.87
N LEU A 216 13.15 -12.56 -22.77
CA LEU A 216 13.74 -12.26 -21.47
C LEU A 216 15.23 -12.61 -21.49
N VAL A 217 16.09 -11.60 -21.37
CA VAL A 217 17.55 -11.74 -21.43
C VAL A 217 18.18 -11.17 -20.16
N ALA A 218 19.47 -11.45 -19.93
CA ALA A 218 20.17 -10.82 -18.82
C ALA A 218 20.09 -9.29 -18.92
N GLY A 219 19.69 -8.63 -17.83
CA GLY A 219 19.42 -7.20 -17.77
C GLY A 219 17.95 -6.81 -17.96
N THR A 220 17.07 -7.72 -18.42
CA THR A 220 15.63 -7.45 -18.44
C THR A 220 15.12 -7.20 -17.02
N VAL A 221 14.38 -6.12 -16.83
CA VAL A 221 13.71 -5.80 -15.56
C VAL A 221 12.22 -6.11 -15.66
N ILE A 222 11.68 -6.75 -14.64
CA ILE A 222 10.26 -7.09 -14.51
C ILE A 222 9.74 -6.47 -13.22
N VAL A 223 8.62 -5.77 -13.30
CA VAL A 223 7.88 -5.28 -12.14
C VAL A 223 6.54 -6.00 -12.10
N PHE A 224 6.30 -6.74 -11.04
CA PHE A 224 5.02 -7.38 -10.75
C PHE A 224 4.17 -6.43 -9.92
N ASP A 225 2.95 -6.13 -10.35
CA ASP A 225 2.04 -5.24 -9.62
C ASP A 225 1.40 -5.96 -8.42
N GLU A 226 1.12 -7.26 -8.58
CA GLU A 226 0.32 -8.08 -7.66
C GLU A 226 1.06 -9.35 -7.21
N PHE A 227 2.27 -9.19 -6.66
CA PHE A 227 3.16 -10.32 -6.33
C PHE A 227 2.88 -10.98 -4.97
N PHE A 228 2.65 -10.20 -3.91
CA PHE A 228 2.51 -10.72 -2.53
C PHE A 228 1.60 -9.87 -1.62
N ASN A 229 1.57 -10.10 -0.31
CA ASN A 229 0.97 -9.18 0.68
C ASN A 229 -0.56 -8.94 0.54
N PHE A 230 -1.28 -9.90 -0.06
CA PHE A 230 -2.74 -9.94 -0.03
C PHE A 230 -3.24 -11.38 0.15
N PRO A 231 -4.45 -11.61 0.70
CA PRO A 231 -4.94 -12.97 0.94
C PRO A 231 -4.94 -13.85 -0.31
N GLY A 232 -4.15 -14.93 -0.29
CA GLY A 232 -4.07 -15.91 -1.38
C GLY A 232 -3.06 -15.58 -2.48
N TRP A 233 -2.19 -14.58 -2.30
CA TRP A 233 -1.19 -14.13 -3.27
C TRP A 233 -0.35 -15.25 -3.88
N GLN A 234 -0.11 -16.33 -3.14
CA GLN A 234 0.67 -17.48 -3.59
C GLN A 234 0.05 -18.24 -4.77
N GLU A 235 -1.22 -18.00 -5.11
CA GLU A 235 -1.91 -18.62 -6.25
C GLU A 235 -1.98 -17.71 -7.49
N HIS A 236 -1.37 -16.51 -7.44
CA HIS A 236 -1.42 -15.48 -8.48
C HIS A 236 -0.08 -15.33 -9.21
N GLU A 237 0.43 -14.10 -9.31
CA GLU A 237 1.66 -13.79 -10.06
C GLU A 237 2.87 -14.52 -9.50
N TYR A 238 2.96 -14.64 -8.17
CA TYR A 238 3.99 -15.44 -7.51
C TYR A 238 4.05 -16.86 -8.07
N ARG A 239 2.90 -17.54 -8.15
CA ARG A 239 2.82 -18.90 -8.69
C ARG A 239 3.28 -18.96 -10.14
N ALA A 240 2.77 -18.05 -10.97
CA ALA A 240 3.12 -17.99 -12.38
C ALA A 240 4.63 -17.78 -12.57
N TRP A 241 5.22 -16.90 -11.75
CA TRP A 241 6.66 -16.64 -11.74
C TRP A 241 7.47 -17.85 -11.27
N THR A 242 7.11 -18.47 -10.14
CA THR A 242 7.82 -19.64 -9.61
C THR A 242 7.76 -20.82 -10.59
N GLU A 243 6.58 -21.13 -11.15
CA GLU A 243 6.46 -22.19 -12.15
C GLU A 243 7.27 -21.90 -13.41
N PHE A 244 7.32 -20.63 -13.84
CA PHE A 244 8.13 -20.21 -14.98
C PHE A 244 9.63 -20.37 -14.71
N VAL A 245 10.11 -19.92 -13.55
CA VAL A 245 11.51 -20.08 -13.11
C VAL A 245 11.89 -21.55 -13.03
N ASP A 246 11.08 -22.37 -12.35
CA ASP A 246 11.36 -23.80 -12.18
C ASP A 246 11.42 -24.54 -13.52
N ARG A 247 10.53 -24.18 -14.46
CA ARG A 247 10.46 -24.79 -15.79
C ARG A 247 11.64 -24.38 -16.68
N THR A 248 12.10 -23.14 -16.59
CA THR A 248 13.06 -22.55 -17.53
C THR A 248 14.49 -22.49 -16.99
N GLY A 249 14.67 -22.60 -15.67
CA GLY A 249 15.95 -22.37 -15.03
C GLY A 249 16.52 -20.97 -15.30
N ILE A 250 15.65 -19.98 -15.56
CA ILE A 250 16.07 -18.59 -15.77
C ILE A 250 16.68 -18.04 -14.48
N GLY A 251 17.83 -17.38 -14.60
CA GLY A 251 18.49 -16.75 -13.46
C GLY A 251 17.90 -15.37 -13.20
N PHE A 252 17.66 -15.02 -11.93
CA PHE A 252 17.14 -13.72 -11.57
C PHE A 252 17.61 -13.25 -10.18
N GLU A 253 17.38 -11.98 -9.87
CA GLU A 253 17.52 -11.39 -8.55
C GLU A 253 16.32 -10.48 -8.24
N TYR A 254 15.91 -10.42 -6.97
CA TYR A 254 14.94 -9.45 -6.49
C TYR A 254 15.65 -8.12 -6.17
N LEU A 255 15.12 -7.01 -6.68
CA LEU A 255 15.74 -5.70 -6.57
C LEU A 255 15.07 -4.80 -5.52
N SER A 256 13.74 -4.78 -5.43
CA SER A 256 13.00 -3.98 -4.45
C SER A 256 11.57 -4.46 -4.31
N TYR A 257 10.86 -3.91 -3.32
CA TYR A 257 9.45 -4.18 -3.09
C TYR A 257 8.72 -2.98 -2.47
N THR A 258 7.39 -3.01 -2.51
CA THR A 258 6.52 -2.03 -1.83
C THR A 258 6.14 -2.54 -0.43
N ALA A 259 6.37 -1.73 0.61
CA ALA A 259 6.21 -2.11 2.02
C ALA A 259 4.76 -2.44 2.43
N ASN A 260 3.81 -1.72 1.85
CA ASN A 260 2.40 -1.70 2.22
C ASN A 260 1.48 -1.96 1.02
N HIS A 261 2.01 -2.58 -0.04
CA HIS A 261 1.26 -3.02 -1.22
C HIS A 261 1.87 -4.31 -1.77
N GLU A 262 1.48 -4.75 -2.97
CA GLU A 262 1.84 -6.09 -3.46
C GLU A 262 3.15 -6.17 -4.28
N GLN A 263 3.74 -5.04 -4.69
CA GLN A 263 4.68 -5.04 -5.83
C GLN A 263 6.09 -5.53 -5.51
N VAL A 264 6.72 -6.18 -6.50
CA VAL A 264 8.12 -6.63 -6.46
C VAL A 264 8.83 -6.34 -7.78
N VAL A 265 10.08 -5.89 -7.70
CA VAL A 265 10.97 -5.69 -8.85
C VAL A 265 11.97 -6.84 -8.95
N VAL A 266 12.10 -7.40 -10.14
CA VAL A 266 13.00 -8.49 -10.49
C VAL A 266 13.91 -8.07 -11.64
N ARG A 267 15.16 -8.51 -11.63
CA ARG A 267 16.05 -8.45 -12.79
C ARG A 267 16.49 -9.85 -13.20
N ILE A 268 16.45 -10.12 -14.50
CA ILE A 268 17.00 -11.34 -15.08
C ILE A 268 18.53 -11.25 -15.09
N THR A 269 19.19 -12.26 -14.52
CA THR A 269 20.66 -12.34 -14.43
C THR A 269 21.25 -13.35 -15.40
N ALA A 270 20.47 -14.35 -15.82
CA ALA A 270 20.84 -15.31 -16.84
C ALA A 270 19.62 -15.70 -17.67
N PRO A 271 19.74 -15.84 -19.00
CA PRO A 271 18.63 -16.27 -19.85
C PRO A 271 18.24 -17.73 -19.54
N VAL A 272 17.10 -18.16 -20.09
CA VAL A 272 16.56 -19.52 -19.99
C VAL A 272 17.63 -20.57 -20.28
N SER A 273 17.77 -21.53 -19.36
CA SER A 273 18.68 -22.66 -19.51
C SER A 273 18.01 -23.70 -20.43
N ARG A 274 18.68 -24.07 -21.53
CA ARG A 274 18.21 -25.13 -22.43
C ARG A 274 18.47 -26.52 -21.87
#